data_AF-A0A4S2M269-F1
#
_entry.id   AF-A0A4S2M269-F1
#
_cell.length_a   1.000
_cell.length_b   1.000
_cell.length_c   1.000
_cell.angle_alpha   90.00
_cell.angle_beta   90.00
_cell.angle_gamma   90.00
#
_symmetry.space_group_name_H-M   'P 1'
#
loop_
_entity.id
_entity.type
_entity.pdbx_description
1 polymer ?
#
loop_
_entity_poly.entity_id
_entity_poly.type
_entity_poly.pdbx_seq_one_letter_code
_entity_poly.pdbx_strand_id
1 'polypeptide(L)'
;MQNLRSLFATPKYLGASLSQLSTHIRYLTLFPKIPSSIIVQHQTIPTKTPEHHSNPEVERLLETQLCGFPPYEARKLRPGFQDAIMKRDYLKREVSAHFSDLRLRLNAIRKNNILPRETRDMASLQIASLPRDSNWTRIKARCVITSRRRGCKMPWRISRIVWRRYADYNKMSGALWGAWSSNTRSVRKHMSWPPPKGHSVGEYLKRYHQYLADE
;
A
#
# COMPACT_ATOMS: atom_id res chain seq x y z
N MET A 1 -21.23 16.28 62.03
CA MET A 1 -21.91 15.64 60.88
C MET A 1 -21.37 14.24 60.73
N GLN A 2 -22.27 13.28 60.70
CA GLN A 2 -22.00 11.85 60.60
C GLN A 2 -21.47 11.48 59.21
N ASN A 3 -20.75 10.35 59.18
CA ASN A 3 -20.82 9.25 58.21
C ASN A 3 -19.45 8.89 57.62
N LEU A 4 -19.01 7.64 57.49
CA LEU A 4 -19.47 6.30 57.87
C LEU A 4 -18.20 5.43 57.62
N ARG A 5 -17.70 4.69 58.62
CA ARG A 5 -17.67 3.21 58.65
C ARG A 5 -17.11 2.58 57.37
N SER A 6 -15.88 2.05 57.44
CA SER A 6 -15.58 0.61 57.55
C SER A 6 -16.08 -0.21 56.35
N LEU A 7 -15.24 -0.99 55.69
CA LEU A 7 -15.02 -2.44 55.91
C LEU A 7 -13.99 -2.81 54.81
N PHE A 8 -12.91 -3.56 55.02
CA PHE A 8 -12.94 -4.99 55.26
C PHE A 8 -11.60 -5.48 55.83
N ALA A 9 -11.73 -6.52 56.65
CA ALA A 9 -10.73 -7.10 57.52
C ALA A 9 -9.60 -7.84 56.81
N THR A 10 -8.41 -7.80 57.41
CA THR A 10 -7.33 -8.77 57.16
C THR A 10 -7.66 -10.10 57.85
N PRO A 11 -7.66 -11.26 57.16
CA PRO A 11 -7.69 -12.52 57.86
C PRO A 11 -6.27 -12.85 58.35
N LYS A 12 -6.10 -12.91 59.67
CA LYS A 12 -4.98 -13.62 60.29
C LYS A 12 -5.32 -15.10 60.27
N TYR A 13 -4.62 -15.88 59.45
CA TYR A 13 -4.49 -17.32 59.67
C TYR A 13 -3.01 -17.63 59.91
N LEU A 14 -2.68 -17.86 61.18
CA LEU A 14 -1.54 -18.66 61.60
C LEU A 14 -1.93 -20.13 61.37
N GLY A 15 -1.11 -20.86 60.62
CA GLY A 15 -1.31 -22.29 60.38
C GLY A 15 -0.27 -22.80 59.39
N ALA A 16 0.83 -23.31 59.94
CA ALA A 16 2.00 -23.76 59.23
C ALA A 16 1.80 -25.08 58.46
N SER A 17 2.80 -25.37 57.63
CA SER A 17 3.26 -26.69 57.14
C SER A 17 2.91 -27.05 55.69
N LEU A 18 3.95 -27.56 55.00
CA LEU A 18 3.97 -28.33 53.74
C LEU A 18 4.42 -27.67 52.41
N SER A 19 4.98 -26.45 52.39
CA SER A 19 5.57 -25.91 51.13
C SER A 19 7.08 -25.62 51.15
N GLN A 20 7.75 -25.75 52.29
CA GLN A 20 9.15 -25.30 52.44
C GLN A 20 10.22 -26.19 51.75
N LEU A 21 9.88 -27.41 51.31
CA LEU A 21 10.85 -28.30 50.66
C LEU A 21 10.95 -28.12 49.14
N SER A 22 9.99 -27.47 48.47
CA SER A 22 10.06 -27.30 46.99
C SER A 22 10.80 -26.03 46.55
N THR A 23 10.99 -25.06 47.45
CA THR A 23 11.65 -23.78 47.13
C THR A 23 13.18 -23.89 47.14
N HIS A 24 13.76 -24.90 47.79
CA HIS A 24 15.22 -24.99 47.97
C HIS A 24 15.98 -25.48 46.73
N ILE A 25 15.31 -26.20 45.81
CA ILE A 25 15.97 -26.79 44.63
C ILE A 25 16.23 -25.74 43.52
N ARG A 26 15.47 -24.63 43.48
CA ARG A 26 15.58 -23.63 42.39
C ARG A 26 16.66 -22.57 42.57
N TYR A 27 17.33 -22.51 43.72
CA TYR A 27 18.34 -21.47 43.99
C TYR A 27 19.77 -21.84 43.58
N LEU A 28 20.04 -23.10 43.26
CA LEU A 28 21.41 -23.57 42.97
C LEU A 28 21.87 -23.36 41.52
N THR A 29 21.02 -22.83 40.63
CA THR A 29 21.36 -22.62 39.20
C THR A 29 21.33 -21.17 38.73
N LEU A 30 21.05 -20.21 39.62
CA LEU A 30 21.11 -18.79 39.27
C LEU A 30 22.47 -18.22 39.69
N PHE A 31 23.25 -17.74 38.72
CA PHE A 31 24.46 -16.96 38.97
C PHE A 31 24.17 -15.83 39.98
N PRO A 32 25.10 -15.51 40.90
CA PRO A 32 24.88 -14.48 41.90
C PRO A 32 24.50 -13.16 41.21
N LYS A 33 23.34 -12.62 41.59
CA LYS A 33 22.81 -11.37 41.04
C LYS A 33 23.76 -10.25 41.42
N ILE A 34 24.40 -9.61 40.43
CA ILE A 34 25.29 -8.47 40.68
C ILE A 34 24.51 -7.44 41.51
N PRO A 35 25.00 -7.03 42.69
CA PRO A 35 24.29 -6.08 43.53
C PRO A 35 24.14 -4.76 42.78
N SER A 36 22.95 -4.16 42.86
CA SER A 36 22.58 -2.94 42.15
C SER A 36 23.46 -1.73 42.48
N SER A 37 24.22 -1.80 43.58
CA SER A 37 25.20 -0.80 44.00
C SER A 37 26.43 -0.73 43.10
N ILE A 38 26.77 -1.81 42.38
CA ILE A 38 27.92 -1.86 41.45
C ILE A 38 27.55 -1.30 40.06
N ILE A 39 26.25 -1.25 39.74
CA ILE A 39 25.77 -0.73 38.45
C ILE A 39 25.87 0.80 38.50
N VAL A 40 26.88 1.35 37.82
CA VAL A 40 26.96 2.79 37.58
C VAL A 40 25.68 3.23 36.88
N GLN A 41 24.88 4.05 37.56
CA GLN A 41 23.68 4.62 36.98
C GLN A 41 24.10 5.64 35.92
N HIS A 42 24.21 5.21 34.67
CA HIS A 42 24.32 6.14 33.57
C HIS A 42 22.97 6.84 33.44
N GLN A 43 22.90 8.12 33.83
CA GLN A 43 21.77 8.97 33.50
C GLN A 43 21.79 9.13 31.98
N THR A 44 20.97 8.34 31.28
CA THR A 44 20.67 8.61 29.89
C THR A 44 19.84 9.88 29.87
N ILE A 45 20.49 11.01 29.60
CA ILE A 45 19.77 12.22 29.19
C ILE A 45 19.39 11.96 27.73
N PRO A 46 18.13 11.64 27.41
CA PRO A 46 17.74 11.50 26.02
C PRO A 46 18.00 12.84 25.33
N THR A 47 18.75 12.84 24.23
CA THR A 47 18.88 14.04 23.41
C THR A 47 17.48 14.49 23.00
N LYS A 48 17.17 15.79 23.16
CA LYS A 48 15.86 16.34 22.77
C LYS A 48 15.67 16.03 21.29
N THR A 49 14.70 15.18 20.97
CA THR A 49 14.28 14.97 19.58
C THR A 49 13.83 16.33 19.03
N PRO A 50 14.32 16.76 17.86
CA PRO A 50 13.91 18.03 17.28
C PRO A 50 12.39 18.02 17.10
N GLU A 51 11.77 19.18 17.34
CA GLU A 51 10.32 19.30 17.39
C GLU A 51 9.70 18.84 16.07
N HIS A 52 8.79 17.88 16.21
CA HIS A 52 8.13 17.19 15.11
C HIS A 52 7.39 18.21 14.20
N HIS A 53 7.93 18.44 13.01
CA HIS A 53 7.26 18.92 11.79
C HIS A 53 6.87 20.40 11.67
N SER A 54 7.03 21.23 12.70
CA SER A 54 6.62 22.65 12.67
C SER A 54 7.72 23.57 13.21
N ASN A 55 8.92 23.48 12.63
CA ASN A 55 10.06 24.32 12.98
C ASN A 55 10.30 25.34 11.84
N PRO A 56 10.41 26.66 12.13
CA PRO A 56 10.70 27.68 11.11
C PRO A 56 11.97 27.41 10.30
N GLU A 57 12.95 26.71 10.88
CA GLU A 57 14.15 26.31 10.16
C GLU A 57 13.86 25.22 9.11
N VAL A 58 12.94 24.30 9.41
CA VAL A 58 12.50 23.30 8.43
C VAL A 58 11.76 23.99 7.28
N GLU A 59 10.95 25.02 7.56
CA GLU A 59 10.26 25.81 6.54
C GLU A 59 11.23 26.55 5.63
N ARG A 60 12.25 27.23 6.20
CA ARG A 60 13.34 27.84 5.42
C ARG A 60 14.06 26.82 4.54
N LEU A 61 14.39 25.65 5.08
CA LEU A 61 15.08 24.61 4.31
C LEU A 61 14.21 24.07 3.17
N LEU A 62 12.90 23.92 3.40
CA LEU A 62 11.94 23.54 2.36
C LEU A 62 11.80 24.63 1.27
N GLU A 63 11.76 25.90 1.66
CA GLU A 63 11.67 27.02 0.71
C GLU A 63 12.94 27.17 -0.11
N THR A 64 14.10 27.17 0.54
CA THR A 64 15.40 27.40 -0.10
C THR A 64 15.88 26.21 -0.93
N GLN A 65 15.64 24.96 -0.50
CA GLN A 65 16.19 23.77 -1.15
C GLN A 65 15.16 22.95 -1.95
N LEU A 66 13.85 23.08 -1.67
CA LEU A 66 12.81 22.15 -2.15
C LEU A 66 11.71 22.83 -2.97
N CYS A 67 12.05 23.89 -3.71
CA CYS A 67 11.20 24.55 -4.70
C CYS A 67 9.83 24.98 -4.14
N GLY A 68 9.78 25.49 -2.91
CA GLY A 68 8.54 25.98 -2.32
C GLY A 68 7.50 24.89 -2.02
N PHE A 69 7.94 23.65 -1.77
CA PHE A 69 7.03 22.62 -1.28
C PHE A 69 6.44 23.08 0.06
N PRO A 70 5.10 23.20 0.18
CA PRO A 70 4.51 23.71 1.40
C PRO A 70 4.94 22.83 2.57
N PRO A 71 5.21 23.42 3.74
CA PRO A 71 5.62 22.67 4.92
C PRO A 71 4.65 21.55 5.23
N TYR A 72 5.07 20.61 6.08
CA TYR A 72 4.27 19.46 6.49
C TYR A 72 3.12 19.89 7.42
N GLU A 73 2.39 20.94 7.07
CA GLU A 73 1.07 21.21 7.58
C GLU A 73 0.22 19.96 7.39
N ALA A 74 -0.63 19.69 8.37
CA ALA A 74 -1.63 18.64 8.29
C ALA A 74 -2.55 18.94 7.10
N ARG A 75 -2.18 18.47 5.90
CA ARG A 75 -3.02 18.60 4.71
C ARG A 75 -4.38 18.04 5.07
N LYS A 76 -5.39 18.90 5.03
CA LYS A 76 -6.79 18.51 5.18
C LYS A 76 -7.13 17.61 4.01
N LEU A 77 -6.94 16.30 4.23
CA LEU A 77 -7.32 15.29 3.27
C LEU A 77 -8.83 15.33 3.15
N ARG A 78 -9.34 15.36 1.92
CA ARG A 78 -10.78 15.29 1.70
C ARG A 78 -11.33 14.07 2.43
N PRO A 79 -12.42 14.19 3.21
CA PRO A 79 -13.11 13.03 3.74
C PRO A 79 -13.59 12.17 2.55
N GLY A 80 -13.56 10.84 2.70
CA GLY A 80 -13.92 9.90 1.63
C GLY A 80 -12.81 8.95 1.18
N PHE A 81 -11.66 8.94 1.85
CA PHE A 81 -10.71 7.84 1.66
C PHE A 81 -11.20 6.57 2.36
N GLN A 82 -11.31 5.47 1.61
CA GLN A 82 -11.67 4.16 2.15
C GLN A 82 -10.66 3.67 3.20
N ASP A 83 -9.36 3.79 2.94
CA ASP A 83 -8.29 3.25 3.80
C ASP A 83 -7.15 4.25 4.03
N ALA A 84 -6.45 4.09 5.16
CA ALA A 84 -5.20 4.79 5.46
C ALA A 84 -4.12 4.59 4.38
N ILE A 85 -4.11 3.42 3.72
CA ILE A 85 -3.17 3.14 2.61
C ILE A 85 -3.47 4.04 1.41
N MET A 86 -4.75 4.30 1.13
CA MET A 86 -5.15 5.19 0.04
C MET A 86 -4.76 6.63 0.34
N LYS A 87 -4.92 7.08 1.59
CA LYS A 87 -4.41 8.36 2.09
C LYS A 87 -2.89 8.50 1.87
N ARG A 88 -2.10 7.48 2.18
CA ARG A 88 -0.64 7.48 1.90
C ARG A 88 -0.32 7.54 0.39
N ASP A 89 -1.08 6.85 -0.45
CA ASP A 89 -0.88 6.87 -1.90
C ASP A 89 -1.24 8.24 -2.50
N TYR A 90 -2.29 8.88 -1.98
CA TYR A 90 -2.68 10.24 -2.35
C TYR A 90 -1.56 11.24 -2.05
N LEU A 91 -1.04 11.24 -0.81
CA LEU A 91 0.05 12.15 -0.43
C LEU A 91 1.29 11.99 -1.31
N LYS A 92 1.63 10.74 -1.71
CA LYS A 92 2.73 10.49 -2.66
C LYS A 92 2.49 11.10 -4.03
N ARG A 93 1.25 11.06 -4.53
CA ARG A 93 0.91 11.66 -5.83
C ARG A 93 1.05 13.18 -5.78
N GLU A 94 0.62 13.80 -4.68
CA GLU A 94 0.78 15.24 -4.48
C GLU A 94 2.26 15.65 -4.42
N VAL A 95 3.07 14.93 -3.65
CA VAL A 95 4.52 15.16 -3.56
C VAL A 95 5.18 14.96 -4.92
N SER A 96 4.85 13.86 -5.61
CA SER A 96 5.41 13.57 -6.93
C SER A 96 4.99 14.58 -7.99
N ALA A 97 3.77 15.13 -7.92
CA ALA A 97 3.30 16.16 -8.84
C ALA A 97 4.09 17.45 -8.64
N HIS A 98 4.29 17.86 -7.39
CA HIS A 98 5.07 19.06 -7.06
C HIS A 98 6.52 18.98 -7.57
N PHE A 99 7.21 17.86 -7.33
CA PHE A 99 8.63 17.69 -7.71
C PHE A 99 8.82 17.15 -9.14
N SER A 100 7.76 17.03 -9.94
CA SER A 100 7.82 16.39 -11.26
C SER A 100 8.78 17.11 -12.21
N ASP A 101 8.66 18.44 -12.30
CA ASP A 101 9.47 19.29 -13.18
C ASP A 101 10.95 19.30 -12.77
N LEU A 102 11.22 19.44 -11.47
CA LEU A 102 12.59 19.41 -10.94
C LEU A 102 13.26 18.06 -11.24
N ARG A 103 12.55 16.95 -10.98
CA ARG A 103 13.07 15.60 -11.28
C ARG A 103 13.26 15.40 -12.77
N LEU A 104 12.42 15.97 -13.63
CA LEU A 104 12.58 15.89 -15.08
C LEU A 104 13.87 16.59 -15.52
N ARG A 105 14.09 17.83 -15.06
CA ARG A 105 15.29 18.64 -15.34
C ARG A 105 16.57 17.94 -14.86
N LEU A 106 16.60 17.47 -13.61
CA LEU A 106 17.76 16.77 -13.06
C LEU A 106 18.02 15.43 -13.76
N ASN A 107 16.96 14.70 -14.16
CA ASN A 107 17.14 13.46 -14.91
C ASN A 107 17.67 13.71 -16.32
N ALA A 108 17.32 14.82 -16.96
CA ALA A 108 17.91 15.21 -18.23
C ALA A 108 19.42 15.40 -18.06
N ILE A 109 19.84 16.25 -17.10
CA ILE A 109 21.27 16.49 -16.80
C ILE A 109 22.01 15.18 -16.52
N ARG A 110 21.47 14.35 -15.62
CA ARG A 110 22.08 13.07 -15.22
C ARG A 110 22.28 12.09 -16.39
N LYS A 111 21.34 12.05 -17.34
CA LYS A 111 21.36 11.11 -18.47
C LYS A 111 22.05 11.65 -19.72
N ASN A 112 22.51 12.90 -19.71
CA ASN A 112 23.21 13.50 -20.84
C ASN A 112 24.62 12.90 -20.98
N ASN A 113 25.06 12.67 -22.22
CA ASN A 113 26.42 12.19 -22.52
C ASN A 113 27.39 13.33 -22.88
N ILE A 114 26.87 14.52 -23.19
CA ILE A 114 27.64 15.68 -23.64
C ILE A 114 28.25 16.44 -22.43
N LEU A 115 27.58 16.37 -21.27
CA LEU A 115 27.99 17.12 -20.08
C LEU A 115 29.18 16.45 -19.36
N PRO A 116 30.03 17.25 -18.69
CA PRO A 116 31.08 16.74 -17.80
C PRO A 116 30.53 15.78 -16.74
N ARG A 117 31.38 14.84 -16.28
CA ARG A 117 30.98 13.85 -15.26
C ARG A 117 30.60 14.51 -13.93
N GLU A 118 31.34 15.55 -13.53
CA GLU A 118 31.09 16.30 -12.29
C GLU A 118 29.65 16.84 -12.21
N THR A 119 29.15 17.46 -13.29
CA THR A 119 27.78 17.99 -13.36
C THR A 119 26.73 16.87 -13.23
N ARG A 120 27.02 15.69 -13.78
CA ARG A 120 26.13 14.51 -13.70
C ARG A 120 26.13 13.90 -12.30
N ASP A 121 27.28 13.88 -11.66
CA ASP A 121 27.44 13.42 -10.28
C ASP A 121 26.69 14.36 -9.32
N MET A 122 26.83 15.68 -9.50
CA MET A 122 26.07 16.69 -8.75
C MET A 122 24.56 16.54 -8.94
N ALA A 123 24.07 16.35 -10.17
CA ALA A 123 22.65 16.11 -10.42
C ALA A 123 22.15 14.81 -9.77
N SER A 124 23.01 13.78 -9.68
CA SER A 124 22.68 12.53 -9.00
C SER A 124 22.56 12.71 -7.49
N LEU A 125 23.45 13.49 -6.88
CA LEU A 125 23.39 13.88 -5.47
C LEU A 125 22.12 14.70 -5.17
N GLN A 126 21.78 15.66 -6.03
CA GLN A 126 20.55 16.44 -5.90
C GLN A 126 19.29 15.57 -6.04
N ILE A 127 19.26 14.60 -6.95
CA ILE A 127 18.13 13.66 -7.06
C ILE A 127 17.98 12.80 -5.79
N ALA A 128 19.09 12.47 -5.14
CA ALA A 128 19.13 11.67 -3.92
C ALA A 128 18.70 12.47 -2.68
N SER A 129 18.94 13.78 -2.64
CA SER A 129 18.49 14.65 -1.54
C SER A 129 16.99 14.94 -1.57
N LEU A 130 16.33 14.81 -2.73
CA LEU A 130 14.88 14.99 -2.84
C LEU A 130 14.10 14.00 -1.96
N PRO A 131 12.90 14.41 -1.48
CA PRO A 131 12.08 13.55 -0.63
C PRO A 131 11.75 12.23 -1.34
N ARG A 132 11.90 11.11 -0.64
CA ARG A 132 11.73 9.76 -1.20
C ARG A 132 10.41 9.56 -1.94
N ASP A 133 9.34 10.13 -1.43
CA ASP A 133 7.99 10.00 -1.97
C ASP A 133 7.74 10.87 -3.22
N SER A 134 8.69 11.72 -3.62
CA SER A 134 8.68 12.42 -4.92
C SER A 134 8.87 11.48 -6.12
N ASN A 135 9.37 10.27 -5.89
CA ASN A 135 9.63 9.34 -6.99
C ASN A 135 8.33 8.72 -7.53
N TRP A 136 8.01 9.03 -8.79
CA TRP A 136 6.84 8.53 -9.51
C TRP A 136 6.72 7.00 -9.51
N THR A 137 7.82 6.25 -9.47
CA THR A 137 7.82 4.77 -9.44
C THR A 137 7.10 4.20 -8.20
N ARG A 138 7.00 4.98 -7.12
CA ARG A 138 6.35 4.55 -5.87
C ARG A 138 4.84 4.65 -5.91
N ILE A 139 4.27 5.42 -6.83
CA ILE A 139 2.84 5.56 -7.00
C ILE A 139 2.26 4.24 -7.50
N LYS A 140 1.15 3.79 -6.91
CA LYS A 140 0.44 2.59 -7.38
C LYS A 140 -0.97 2.96 -7.84
N ALA A 141 -1.42 2.33 -8.92
CA ALA A 141 -2.80 2.42 -9.33
C ALA A 141 -3.68 1.62 -8.36
N ARG A 142 -4.58 2.32 -7.66
CA ARG A 142 -5.52 1.73 -6.70
C ARG A 142 -6.94 1.93 -7.18
N CYS A 143 -7.84 1.09 -6.67
CA CYS A 143 -9.26 1.28 -6.86
C CYS A 143 -9.69 2.55 -6.13
N VAL A 144 -10.37 3.46 -6.81
CA VAL A 144 -10.88 4.70 -6.20
C VAL A 144 -11.89 4.40 -5.09
N ILE A 145 -12.70 3.34 -5.27
CA ILE A 145 -13.78 2.99 -4.34
C ILE A 145 -13.26 2.14 -3.18
N THR A 146 -12.56 1.04 -3.48
CA THR A 146 -12.21 0.02 -2.47
C THR A 146 -10.74 0.01 -2.06
N SER A 147 -9.93 0.99 -2.49
CA SER A 147 -8.47 1.06 -2.28
C SER A 147 -7.61 -0.12 -2.82
N ARG A 148 -8.25 -1.15 -3.39
CA ARG A 148 -7.63 -2.43 -3.79
C ARG A 148 -6.38 -2.20 -4.65
N ARG A 149 -5.27 -2.84 -4.25
CA ARG A 149 -3.94 -2.66 -4.86
C ARG A 149 -3.78 -3.32 -6.23
N ARG A 150 -4.40 -4.48 -6.46
CA ARG A 150 -4.18 -5.31 -7.66
C ARG A 150 -5.45 -5.44 -8.49
N GLY A 151 -5.29 -5.71 -9.78
CA GLY A 151 -6.40 -5.94 -10.71
C GLY A 151 -7.30 -4.72 -10.87
N CYS A 152 -6.73 -3.52 -10.86
CA CYS A 152 -7.43 -2.30 -11.25
C CYS A 152 -7.34 -2.13 -12.76
N LYS A 153 -8.47 -1.79 -13.38
CA LYS A 153 -8.53 -1.44 -14.79
C LYS A 153 -8.20 0.05 -14.90
N MET A 154 -7.07 0.37 -15.55
CA MET A 154 -6.54 1.73 -15.61
C MET A 154 -7.48 2.78 -16.22
N PRO A 155 -8.24 2.50 -17.30
CA PRO A 155 -9.13 3.50 -17.89
C PRO A 155 -10.17 4.04 -16.90
N TRP A 156 -10.77 3.15 -16.09
CA TRP A 156 -11.80 3.52 -15.11
C TRP A 156 -11.26 3.72 -13.69
N ARG A 157 -10.00 3.35 -13.42
CA ARG A 157 -9.36 3.37 -12.08
C ARG A 157 -10.13 2.58 -11.00
N ILE A 158 -10.82 1.52 -11.42
CA ILE A 158 -11.67 0.69 -10.55
C ILE A 158 -11.13 -0.75 -10.53
N SER A 159 -11.30 -1.45 -9.40
CA SER A 159 -10.94 -2.87 -9.27
C SER A 159 -11.82 -3.76 -10.14
N ARG A 160 -11.29 -4.91 -10.58
CA ARG A 160 -12.05 -5.90 -11.37
C ARG A 160 -13.38 -6.32 -10.75
N ILE A 161 -13.49 -6.36 -9.42
CA ILE A 161 -14.71 -6.80 -8.71
C ILE A 161 -15.80 -5.74 -8.87
N VAL A 162 -15.42 -4.49 -8.61
CA VAL A 162 -16.33 -3.35 -8.70
C VAL A 162 -16.66 -3.04 -10.17
N TRP A 163 -15.69 -3.18 -11.06
CA TRP A 163 -15.89 -3.05 -12.50
C TRP A 163 -16.92 -4.06 -13.02
N ARG A 164 -16.78 -5.34 -12.65
CA ARG A 164 -17.77 -6.37 -12.99
C ARG A 164 -19.15 -6.03 -12.45
N ARG A 165 -19.24 -5.64 -11.18
CA ARG A 165 -20.52 -5.20 -10.59
C ARG A 165 -21.15 -4.08 -11.41
N TYR A 166 -20.41 -3.03 -11.79
CA TYR A 166 -20.99 -1.95 -12.59
C TYR A 166 -21.37 -2.37 -14.00
N ALA A 167 -20.59 -3.23 -14.65
CA ALA A 167 -20.90 -3.76 -15.97
C ALA A 167 -22.15 -4.65 -15.95
N ASP A 168 -22.24 -5.59 -15.00
CA ASP A 168 -23.35 -6.55 -14.90
C ASP A 168 -24.69 -5.86 -14.59
N TYR A 169 -24.67 -4.76 -13.84
CA TYR A 169 -25.86 -3.94 -13.57
C TYR A 169 -26.08 -2.81 -14.60
N ASN A 170 -25.43 -2.86 -15.77
CA ASN A 170 -25.55 -1.87 -16.84
C ASN A 170 -25.35 -0.40 -16.39
N LYS A 171 -24.50 -0.18 -15.38
CA LYS A 171 -24.15 1.17 -14.87
C LYS A 171 -23.00 1.81 -15.65
N MET A 172 -22.42 1.09 -16.62
CA MET A 172 -21.35 1.55 -17.49
C MET A 172 -21.82 1.57 -18.94
N SER A 173 -21.67 2.72 -19.60
CA SER A 173 -21.98 2.87 -21.02
C SER A 173 -21.03 2.02 -21.88
N GLY A 174 -21.58 1.23 -22.81
CA GLY A 174 -20.80 0.44 -23.77
C GLY A 174 -20.08 -0.79 -23.18
N ALA A 175 -20.27 -1.09 -21.90
CA ALA A 175 -19.76 -2.31 -21.29
C ALA A 175 -20.77 -3.45 -21.51
N LEU A 176 -20.60 -4.17 -22.62
CA LEU A 176 -21.36 -5.39 -22.91
C LEU A 176 -20.51 -6.62 -22.57
N TRP A 177 -21.19 -7.74 -22.37
CA TRP A 177 -20.49 -9.02 -22.35
C TRP A 177 -19.85 -9.28 -23.71
N GLY A 178 -18.59 -9.70 -23.70
CA GLY A 178 -17.90 -10.13 -24.91
C GLY A 178 -18.56 -11.40 -25.44
N ALA A 179 -19.50 -11.23 -26.37
CA ALA A 179 -20.08 -12.32 -27.13
C ALA A 179 -19.31 -12.45 -28.43
N TRP A 180 -18.51 -13.50 -28.54
CA TRP A 180 -17.95 -13.92 -29.81
C TRP A 180 -19.02 -14.78 -30.46
N SER A 181 -19.74 -14.23 -31.44
CA SER A 181 -20.66 -15.04 -32.24
C SER A 181 -19.85 -16.16 -32.88
N SER A 182 -20.26 -17.40 -32.62
CA SER A 182 -19.73 -18.60 -33.23
C SER A 182 -19.95 -18.67 -34.74
N ASN A 183 -20.62 -17.68 -35.35
CA ASN A 183 -20.70 -17.50 -36.81
C ASN A 183 -19.32 -17.18 -37.42
N THR A 184 -18.22 -17.74 -36.89
CA THR A 184 -17.06 -18.09 -37.66
C THR A 184 -17.52 -19.00 -38.80
N ARG A 185 -17.60 -18.45 -40.02
CA ARG A 185 -17.37 -19.29 -41.19
C ARG A 185 -16.01 -19.93 -40.97
N SER A 186 -15.97 -21.25 -40.85
CA SER A 186 -14.70 -21.98 -40.90
C SER A 186 -13.95 -21.48 -42.15
N VAL A 187 -12.83 -20.76 -41.96
CA VAL A 187 -12.05 -20.18 -43.08
C VAL A 187 -11.64 -21.27 -44.07
N ARG A 188 -11.62 -22.53 -43.62
CA ARG A 188 -11.27 -23.70 -44.40
C ARG A 188 -12.46 -24.30 -45.19
N LYS A 189 -13.73 -24.06 -44.81
CA LYS A 189 -14.88 -24.82 -45.38
C LYS A 189 -16.21 -24.08 -45.52
N HIS A 190 -16.27 -22.78 -45.25
CA HIS A 190 -17.48 -21.95 -45.36
C HIS A 190 -18.71 -22.41 -44.54
N MET A 191 -18.57 -23.37 -43.62
CA MET A 191 -19.66 -23.80 -42.72
C MET A 191 -19.92 -22.78 -41.61
N SER A 192 -21.20 -22.57 -41.28
CA SER A 192 -21.69 -21.76 -40.17
C SER A 192 -21.68 -22.54 -38.85
N TRP A 193 -21.36 -21.91 -37.71
CA TRP A 193 -21.47 -22.53 -36.40
C TRP A 193 -22.18 -21.56 -35.44
N PRO A 194 -23.06 -21.98 -34.50
CA PRO A 194 -23.69 -23.30 -34.40
C PRO A 194 -24.45 -23.69 -35.69
N PRO A 195 -24.82 -24.97 -35.87
CA PRO A 195 -25.55 -25.43 -37.05
C PRO A 195 -26.82 -24.58 -37.27
N PRO A 196 -27.16 -24.24 -38.53
CA PRO A 196 -28.39 -23.53 -38.84
C PRO A 196 -29.61 -24.34 -38.39
N LYS A 197 -30.70 -23.64 -38.08
CA LYS A 197 -31.94 -24.25 -37.60
C LYS A 197 -32.43 -25.29 -38.61
N GLY A 198 -32.62 -26.53 -38.17
CA GLY A 198 -33.04 -27.66 -39.03
C GLY A 198 -32.01 -28.78 -39.16
N HIS A 199 -30.73 -28.51 -38.86
CA HIS A 199 -29.69 -29.55 -38.84
C HIS A 199 -29.38 -30.03 -37.42
N SER A 200 -29.24 -31.35 -37.27
CA SER A 200 -28.75 -31.91 -36.00
C SER A 200 -27.25 -31.71 -35.85
N VAL A 201 -26.76 -31.52 -34.61
CA VAL A 201 -25.31 -31.35 -34.34
C VAL A 201 -24.49 -32.52 -34.88
N GLY A 202 -25.01 -33.75 -34.78
CA GLY A 202 -24.34 -34.97 -35.25
C GLY A 202 -24.23 -35.05 -36.77
N GLU A 203 -25.29 -34.69 -37.49
CA GLU A 203 -25.29 -34.60 -38.96
C GLU A 203 -24.28 -33.55 -39.44
N TYR A 204 -24.22 -32.42 -38.75
CA TYR A 204 -23.33 -31.31 -39.07
C TYR A 204 -21.86 -31.66 -38.85
N LEU A 205 -21.55 -32.41 -37.78
CA LEU A 205 -20.21 -32.97 -37.54
C LEU A 205 -19.81 -33.99 -38.62
N LYS A 206 -20.74 -34.84 -39.08
CA LYS A 206 -20.49 -35.76 -40.20
C LYS A 206 -20.13 -35.01 -41.49
N ARG A 207 -20.91 -33.98 -41.84
CA ARG A 207 -20.63 -33.10 -43.00
C ARG A 207 -19.26 -32.42 -42.87
N TYR A 208 -18.89 -31.97 -41.67
CA TYR A 208 -17.57 -31.41 -41.40
C TYR A 208 -16.44 -32.39 -41.71
N HIS A 209 -16.55 -33.65 -41.29
CA HIS A 209 -15.55 -34.69 -41.58
C HIS A 209 -15.52 -35.09 -43.06
N GLN A 210 -16.65 -34.99 -43.76
CA GLN A 210 -16.80 -35.27 -45.20
C GLN A 210 -16.41 -34.08 -46.10
N TYR A 211 -15.99 -32.94 -45.53
CA TYR A 211 -15.57 -31.74 -46.27
C TYR A 211 -16.67 -31.12 -47.15
N LEU A 212 -17.94 -31.28 -46.78
CA LEU A 212 -19.07 -30.66 -47.47
C LEU A 212 -19.32 -29.24 -46.93
N ALA A 213 -19.51 -28.27 -47.84
CA ALA A 213 -19.85 -26.89 -47.47
C ALA A 213 -21.35 -26.75 -47.12
N ASP A 214 -21.73 -25.63 -46.50
CA ASP A 214 -23.12 -25.18 -46.45
C ASP A 214 -23.45 -24.48 -47.78
N GLU A 215 -24.61 -24.75 -48.36
CA GLU A 215 -25.14 -24.04 -49.53
C GLU A 215 -25.70 -22.67 -49.16
#